data_AF-A0A1I2DWQ0-F1
#
_entry.id   AF-A0A1I2DWQ0-F1
#
_cell.length_a   1.000
_cell.length_b   1.000
_cell.length_c   1.000
_cell.angle_alpha   90.00
_cell.angle_beta   90.00
_cell.angle_gamma   90.00
#
_symmetry.space_group_name_H-M   'P 1'
#
loop_
_entity.id
_entity.type
_entity.pdbx_description
1 polymer ?
#
loop_
_entity_poly.entity_id
_entity_poly.type
_entity_poly.pdbx_seq_one_letter_code
_entity_poly.pdbx_strand_id
1 'polypeptide(L)'
;MRSMAIRRNGMMKGMTLLIAVLLCTAMLFPLTASAAYYNTYSSVAKLNNANGCYAAQGFAAGSTYTYSIKVNSSNTKAVIYRTRMSDGSTTLMKNGDNGTTHATYLGHANDVVLSYIDGKYYMFVVTMKAGSMSLVKLKYVGTTFYKVGQYTIKYNGANKSMSGVKITSKDANKINFMFKSGLTLYKGTLPLTANSGTIPLTKSLSLNVKDAKVNGSTISNITSYVSQGFGYSKDTIYVPLTYKNVSVVLVYRNLSKASGTIKADGNLSFRITSAAYADLFEIEGIGIANGKLWFSTNRRTKPGDTAHDGVHYFNGYNAS
;
A
#
# COMPACT_ATOMS: atom_id res chain seq x y z
N MET A 1 56.73 -31.72 67.13
CA MET A 1 55.30 -31.88 67.49
C MET A 1 54.43 -31.12 66.49
N ARG A 2 53.45 -31.82 65.90
CA ARG A 2 52.19 -31.38 65.25
C ARG A 2 52.09 -30.01 64.54
N SER A 3 51.86 -30.10 63.21
CA SER A 3 50.71 -29.57 62.43
C SER A 3 50.17 -28.16 62.74
N MET A 4 50.03 -27.33 61.69
CA MET A 4 48.72 -26.85 61.21
C MET A 4 48.83 -26.11 59.88
N ALA A 5 48.36 -26.73 58.80
CA ALA A 5 48.03 -26.05 57.54
C ALA A 5 46.58 -25.54 57.62
N ILE A 6 46.38 -24.23 57.57
CA ILE A 6 45.04 -23.62 57.52
C ILE A 6 44.60 -23.54 56.05
N ARG A 7 43.65 -24.40 55.68
CA ARG A 7 42.88 -24.32 54.41
C ARG A 7 42.03 -23.03 54.41
N ARG A 8 42.37 -22.04 53.59
CA ARG A 8 41.44 -20.97 53.16
C ARG A 8 40.81 -21.33 51.81
N ASN A 9 39.83 -22.24 51.81
CA ASN A 9 39.04 -22.62 50.61
C ASN A 9 37.57 -22.15 50.67
N GLY A 10 37.26 -21.11 51.45
CA GLY A 10 35.88 -20.68 51.69
C GLY A 10 35.37 -19.53 50.81
N MET A 11 36.22 -18.58 50.38
CA MET A 11 35.73 -17.32 49.78
C MET A 11 35.54 -17.35 48.26
N MET A 12 36.31 -18.16 47.50
CA MET A 12 36.22 -18.13 46.03
C MET A 12 34.92 -18.76 45.50
N LYS A 13 34.35 -19.77 46.19
CA LYS A 13 33.13 -20.45 45.69
C LYS A 13 31.88 -19.56 45.74
N GLY A 14 31.75 -18.69 46.73
CA GLY A 14 30.62 -17.76 46.85
C GLY A 14 30.64 -16.67 45.77
N MET A 15 31.83 -16.18 45.42
CA MET A 15 31.99 -15.11 44.43
C MET A 15 31.76 -15.60 43.00
N THR A 16 32.22 -16.83 42.67
CA THR A 16 31.96 -17.43 41.35
C THR A 16 30.48 -17.76 41.15
N LEU A 17 29.78 -18.20 42.21
CA LEU A 17 28.35 -18.47 42.16
C LEU A 17 27.53 -17.18 41.99
N LEU A 18 27.92 -16.09 42.65
CA LEU A 18 27.25 -14.79 42.52
C LEU A 18 27.40 -14.20 41.12
N ILE A 19 28.59 -14.31 40.51
CA ILE A 19 28.86 -13.85 39.14
C ILE A 19 28.09 -14.70 38.12
N ALA A 20 28.02 -16.02 38.30
CA ALA A 20 27.24 -16.90 37.44
C ALA A 20 25.73 -16.61 37.50
N VAL A 21 25.18 -16.33 38.70
CA VAL A 21 23.77 -15.95 38.87
C VAL A 21 23.49 -14.57 38.24
N LEU A 22 24.41 -13.60 38.36
CA LEU A 22 24.30 -12.28 37.71
C LEU A 22 24.39 -12.34 36.17
N LEU A 23 25.23 -13.21 35.62
CA LEU A 23 25.28 -13.43 34.16
C LEU A 23 24.02 -14.16 33.65
N CYS A 24 23.47 -15.12 34.41
CA CYS A 24 22.24 -15.80 34.05
C CYS A 24 21.00 -14.89 34.16
N THR A 25 20.96 -13.94 35.10
CA THR A 25 19.85 -12.97 35.19
C THR A 25 19.92 -11.88 34.12
N ALA A 26 21.12 -11.49 33.67
CA ALA A 26 21.28 -10.55 32.54
C ALA A 26 20.83 -11.14 31.19
N MET A 27 20.82 -12.47 31.02
CA MET A 27 20.35 -13.14 29.81
C MET A 27 18.83 -13.41 29.79
N LEU A 28 18.12 -13.12 30.89
CA LEU A 28 16.68 -13.38 31.04
C LEU A 28 15.81 -12.14 30.86
N PHE A 29 16.37 -10.99 30.50
CA PHE A 29 15.55 -9.88 30.05
C PHE A 29 15.04 -10.19 28.64
N PRO A 30 13.73 -10.39 28.43
CA PRO A 30 13.19 -10.39 27.09
C PRO A 30 13.52 -9.02 26.50
N LEU A 31 14.40 -8.99 25.50
CA LEU A 31 14.51 -7.82 24.63
C LEU A 31 13.11 -7.63 24.07
N THR A 32 12.38 -6.64 24.57
CA THR A 32 11.13 -6.21 23.97
C THR A 32 11.50 -5.75 22.58
N ALA A 33 11.20 -6.58 21.57
CA ALA A 33 11.44 -6.21 20.19
C ALA A 33 10.72 -4.88 19.95
N SER A 34 11.50 -3.81 19.74
CA SER A 34 10.93 -2.50 19.47
C SER A 34 10.03 -2.60 18.25
N ALA A 35 8.87 -1.95 18.30
CA ALA A 35 7.97 -1.88 17.15
C ALA A 35 8.75 -1.33 15.94
N ALA A 36 8.71 -2.06 14.82
CA ALA A 36 9.35 -1.62 13.60
C ALA A 36 8.68 -0.35 13.10
N TYR A 37 9.46 0.72 12.97
CA TYR A 37 8.99 2.05 12.61
C TYR A 37 9.83 2.62 11.47
N TYR A 38 9.17 2.91 10.36
CA TYR A 38 9.81 3.43 9.15
C TYR A 38 9.33 4.84 8.86
N ASN A 39 10.26 5.80 8.89
CA ASN A 39 9.95 7.21 8.80
C ASN A 39 10.76 8.00 7.77
N THR A 40 11.51 7.30 6.92
CA THR A 40 12.24 7.91 5.79
C THR A 40 11.90 7.17 4.50
N TYR A 41 12.05 7.87 3.39
CA TYR A 41 11.77 7.35 2.06
C TYR A 41 12.81 7.85 1.07
N SER A 42 12.96 7.11 -0.04
CA SER A 42 13.72 7.55 -1.20
C SER A 42 12.79 8.01 -2.30
N SER A 43 13.13 9.12 -2.95
CA SER A 43 12.44 9.57 -4.16
C SER A 43 13.06 8.92 -5.38
N VAL A 44 12.21 8.35 -6.24
CA VAL A 44 12.64 7.68 -7.46
C VAL A 44 12.32 8.50 -8.68
N ALA A 45 11.12 9.08 -8.74
CA ALA A 45 10.73 9.93 -9.86
C ALA A 45 9.78 11.05 -9.42
N LYS A 46 9.84 12.15 -10.17
CA LYS A 46 8.80 13.18 -10.19
C LYS A 46 7.83 12.87 -11.33
N LEU A 47 6.54 13.03 -11.08
CA LEU A 47 5.48 12.83 -12.06
C LEU A 47 4.98 14.18 -12.57
N ASN A 48 5.35 14.52 -13.81
CA ASN A 48 4.94 15.77 -14.44
C ASN A 48 3.42 15.85 -14.65
N ASN A 49 2.91 17.06 -14.81
CA ASN A 49 1.53 17.28 -15.22
C ASN A 49 1.40 17.07 -16.73
N ALA A 50 0.34 16.40 -17.17
CA ALA A 50 0.08 16.16 -18.58
C ALA A 50 -1.43 16.12 -18.85
N ASN A 51 -1.87 16.65 -19.99
CA ASN A 51 -3.28 16.65 -20.39
C ASN A 51 -4.24 17.27 -19.33
N GLY A 52 -3.75 18.28 -18.59
CA GLY A 52 -4.47 18.90 -17.48
C GLY A 52 -4.66 17.98 -16.25
N CYS A 53 -3.99 16.82 -16.22
CA CYS A 53 -3.98 15.91 -15.09
C CYS A 53 -2.81 16.26 -14.17
N TYR A 54 -3.13 16.51 -12.91
CA TYR A 54 -2.20 17.12 -11.97
C TYR A 54 -2.27 16.55 -10.55
N ALA A 55 -3.24 15.67 -10.26
CA ALA A 55 -3.32 14.97 -8.98
C ALA A 55 -3.03 13.48 -9.19
N ALA A 56 -1.98 12.95 -8.57
CA ALA A 56 -1.73 11.51 -8.47
C ALA A 56 -2.89 10.81 -7.75
N GLN A 57 -3.17 9.58 -8.17
CA GLN A 57 -4.26 8.75 -7.67
C GLN A 57 -3.76 7.30 -7.63
N GLY A 58 -4.33 6.39 -8.42
CA GLY A 58 -4.01 4.97 -8.40
C GLY A 58 -2.53 4.67 -8.64
N PHE A 59 -2.02 3.69 -7.89
CA PHE A 59 -0.65 3.23 -7.95
C PHE A 59 -0.54 1.71 -7.94
N ALA A 60 0.39 1.17 -8.72
CA ALA A 60 0.82 -0.21 -8.59
C ALA A 60 2.31 -0.38 -8.86
N ALA A 61 2.90 -1.38 -8.22
CA ALA A 61 4.28 -1.79 -8.43
C ALA A 61 4.31 -3.16 -9.13
N GLY A 62 4.99 -3.26 -10.28
CA GLY A 62 5.34 -4.51 -10.93
C GLY A 62 6.75 -4.97 -10.53
N SER A 63 7.37 -5.83 -11.33
CA SER A 63 8.75 -6.31 -11.07
C SER A 63 9.82 -5.30 -11.51
N THR A 64 9.61 -4.62 -12.64
CA THR A 64 10.58 -3.69 -13.25
C THR A 64 10.11 -2.24 -13.25
N TYR A 65 8.80 -2.03 -13.26
CA TYR A 65 8.18 -0.71 -13.39
C TYR A 65 7.10 -0.53 -12.32
N THR A 66 6.93 0.71 -11.88
CA THR A 66 5.71 1.16 -11.23
C THR A 66 4.80 1.84 -12.24
N TYR A 67 3.52 1.92 -11.89
CA TYR A 67 2.49 2.58 -12.68
C TYR A 67 1.73 3.54 -11.77
N SER A 68 1.62 4.80 -12.20
CA SER A 68 0.94 5.85 -11.46
C SER A 68 -0.08 6.52 -12.36
N ILE A 69 -1.30 6.70 -11.86
CA ILE A 69 -2.36 7.38 -12.58
C ILE A 69 -2.48 8.79 -12.02
N LYS A 70 -2.51 9.81 -12.89
CA LYS A 70 -2.90 11.17 -12.50
C LYS A 70 -4.23 11.53 -13.14
N VAL A 71 -5.03 12.36 -12.47
CA VAL A 71 -6.33 12.85 -12.97
C VAL A 71 -6.40 14.38 -12.98
N ASN A 72 -7.35 14.94 -13.72
CA ASN A 72 -7.71 16.36 -13.64
C ASN A 72 -8.77 16.62 -12.54
N SER A 73 -9.03 17.89 -12.20
CA SER A 73 -10.04 18.27 -11.17
C SER A 73 -11.40 17.60 -11.36
N SER A 74 -11.87 17.52 -12.60
CA SER A 74 -13.19 17.01 -12.91
C SER A 74 -13.25 15.49 -13.06
N ASN A 75 -12.12 14.78 -12.87
CA ASN A 75 -12.02 13.33 -13.05
C ASN A 75 -12.54 12.85 -14.43
N THR A 76 -12.39 13.71 -15.45
CA THR A 76 -12.80 13.45 -16.84
C THR A 76 -11.64 13.02 -17.72
N LYS A 77 -10.40 13.24 -17.27
CA LYS A 77 -9.17 12.77 -17.92
C LYS A 77 -8.27 12.13 -16.89
N ALA A 78 -7.63 11.05 -17.31
CA ALA A 78 -6.59 10.36 -16.56
C ALA A 78 -5.40 10.08 -17.46
N VAL A 79 -4.19 10.22 -16.93
CA VAL A 79 -2.94 9.85 -17.60
C VAL A 79 -2.26 8.74 -16.81
N ILE A 80 -1.55 7.84 -17.49
CA ILE A 80 -0.82 6.74 -16.84
C ILE A 80 0.66 6.95 -17.10
N TYR A 81 1.43 7.05 -16.02
CA TYR A 81 2.89 7.02 -16.06
C TYR A 81 3.37 5.61 -15.78
N ARG A 82 4.34 5.16 -16.59
CA ARG A 82 5.16 3.99 -16.31
C ARG A 82 6.54 4.48 -15.88
N THR A 83 6.98 4.13 -14.68
CA THR A 83 8.26 4.56 -14.12
C THR A 83 9.17 3.35 -13.93
N ARG A 84 10.37 3.39 -14.51
CA ARG A 84 11.37 2.33 -14.35
C ARG A 84 11.95 2.39 -12.94
N MET A 85 11.91 1.27 -12.22
CA MET A 85 12.32 1.24 -10.81
C MET A 85 13.82 1.45 -10.60
N SER A 86 14.67 1.09 -11.58
CA SER A 86 16.13 1.15 -11.44
C SER A 86 16.71 2.56 -11.52
N ASP A 87 16.13 3.42 -12.35
CA ASP A 87 16.68 4.75 -12.67
C ASP A 87 15.66 5.88 -12.55
N GLY A 88 14.38 5.57 -12.29
CA GLY A 88 13.33 6.57 -12.16
C GLY A 88 12.86 7.19 -13.48
N SER A 89 13.31 6.71 -14.63
CA SER A 89 12.83 7.20 -15.93
C SER A 89 11.32 6.99 -16.06
N THR A 90 10.60 8.06 -16.40
CA THR A 90 9.14 8.06 -16.53
C THR A 90 8.73 8.12 -18.00
N THR A 91 7.75 7.30 -18.39
CA THR A 91 7.09 7.41 -19.69
C THR A 91 5.60 7.64 -19.49
N LEU A 92 5.08 8.69 -20.11
CA LEU A 92 3.64 8.89 -20.27
C LEU A 92 3.12 7.85 -21.28
N MET A 93 2.22 6.98 -20.84
CA MET A 93 1.72 5.90 -21.68
C MET A 93 0.73 6.41 -22.73
N LYS A 94 0.73 5.77 -23.91
CA LYS A 94 -0.17 6.07 -25.03
C LYS A 94 -1.41 5.19 -24.96
N ASN A 95 -2.57 5.78 -25.17
CA ASN A 95 -3.81 5.08 -25.45
C ASN A 95 -3.77 4.56 -26.89
N GLY A 96 -3.71 3.25 -27.05
CA GLY A 96 -3.64 2.60 -28.34
C GLY A 96 -4.97 2.57 -29.10
N ASP A 97 -6.11 2.85 -28.43
CA ASP A 97 -7.42 2.86 -29.07
C ASP A 97 -7.64 4.10 -29.95
N ASN A 98 -7.00 5.22 -29.60
CA ASN A 98 -7.21 6.52 -30.28
C ASN A 98 -5.93 7.36 -30.43
N GLY A 99 -4.77 6.84 -30.04
CA GLY A 99 -3.48 7.50 -30.17
C GLY A 99 -3.20 8.62 -29.17
N THR A 100 -4.14 8.98 -28.30
CA THR A 100 -3.93 10.01 -27.27
C THR A 100 -3.03 9.52 -26.14
N THR A 101 -2.60 10.39 -25.24
CA THR A 101 -1.85 10.00 -24.03
C THR A 101 -2.70 10.09 -22.75
N HIS A 102 -4.02 10.06 -22.89
CA HIS A 102 -4.95 10.11 -21.77
C HIS A 102 -6.17 9.21 -22.01
N ALA A 103 -6.90 8.92 -20.94
CA ALA A 103 -8.14 8.16 -20.96
C ALA A 103 -9.27 9.00 -20.35
N THR A 104 -10.46 8.93 -20.93
CA THR A 104 -11.65 9.68 -20.47
C THR A 104 -12.62 8.84 -19.63
N TYR A 105 -12.29 7.56 -19.43
CA TYR A 105 -13.18 6.55 -18.84
C TYR A 105 -12.67 6.00 -17.50
N LEU A 106 -11.56 6.50 -16.97
CA LEU A 106 -10.97 6.00 -15.71
C LEU A 106 -11.52 6.69 -14.45
N GLY A 107 -12.30 7.77 -14.58
CA GLY A 107 -12.87 8.48 -13.45
C GLY A 107 -11.78 9.01 -12.51
N HIS A 108 -11.98 8.85 -11.19
CA HIS A 108 -10.99 9.25 -10.18
C HIS A 108 -9.77 8.32 -10.15
N ALA A 109 -9.90 7.11 -10.71
CA ALA A 109 -8.81 6.13 -10.80
C ALA A 109 -8.09 5.86 -9.46
N ASN A 110 -8.84 5.80 -8.35
CA ASN A 110 -8.31 5.84 -6.97
C ASN A 110 -7.33 4.71 -6.65
N ASP A 111 -7.41 3.58 -7.37
CA ASP A 111 -6.49 2.47 -7.18
C ASP A 111 -6.39 1.62 -8.45
N VAL A 112 -5.28 0.90 -8.58
CA VAL A 112 -4.99 0.00 -9.70
C VAL A 112 -4.30 -1.27 -9.21
N VAL A 113 -4.58 -2.39 -9.87
CA VAL A 113 -3.84 -3.63 -9.70
C VAL A 113 -3.40 -4.20 -11.04
N LEU A 114 -2.17 -4.71 -11.08
CA LEU A 114 -1.58 -5.33 -12.26
C LEU A 114 -1.89 -6.83 -12.27
N SER A 115 -2.09 -7.39 -13.47
CA SER A 115 -2.23 -8.82 -13.66
C SER A 115 -1.51 -9.27 -14.93
N TYR A 116 -1.03 -10.51 -14.93
CA TYR A 116 -0.54 -11.19 -16.12
C TYR A 116 -1.44 -12.39 -16.42
N ILE A 117 -2.13 -12.39 -17.55
CA ILE A 117 -3.11 -13.43 -17.91
C ILE A 117 -2.80 -13.86 -19.34
N ASP A 118 -2.56 -15.16 -19.54
CA ASP A 118 -2.36 -15.78 -20.85
C ASP A 118 -1.35 -15.02 -21.74
N GLY A 119 -0.15 -14.78 -21.23
CA GLY A 119 0.89 -14.10 -22.00
C GLY A 119 0.80 -12.57 -22.04
N LYS A 120 -0.26 -11.97 -21.46
CA LYS A 120 -0.58 -10.55 -21.63
C LYS A 120 -0.66 -9.84 -20.30
N TYR A 121 -0.24 -8.58 -20.28
CA TYR A 121 -0.34 -7.74 -19.10
C TYR A 121 -1.61 -6.90 -19.10
N TYR A 122 -2.19 -6.78 -17.91
CA TYR A 122 -3.42 -6.04 -17.66
C TYR A 122 -3.32 -5.14 -16.44
N MET A 123 -4.13 -4.08 -16.44
CA MET A 123 -4.43 -3.25 -15.28
C MET A 123 -5.93 -3.33 -15.01
N PHE A 124 -6.31 -3.47 -13.75
CA PHE A 124 -7.68 -3.28 -13.29
C PHE A 124 -7.72 -2.00 -12.47
N VAL A 125 -8.45 -0.99 -12.94
CA VAL A 125 -8.49 0.37 -12.36
C VAL A 125 -9.87 0.62 -11.78
N VAL A 126 -9.97 0.91 -10.47
CA VAL A 126 -11.24 1.34 -9.86
C VAL A 126 -11.45 2.82 -10.11
N THR A 127 -12.64 3.18 -10.59
CA THR A 127 -12.91 4.54 -11.07
C THR A 127 -13.54 5.46 -10.02
N MET A 128 -13.90 4.89 -8.86
CA MET A 128 -14.82 5.46 -7.86
C MET A 128 -16.22 5.85 -8.39
N LYS A 129 -16.61 5.40 -9.58
CA LYS A 129 -18.00 5.51 -10.04
C LYS A 129 -18.77 4.25 -9.65
N ALA A 130 -20.05 4.41 -9.34
CA ALA A 130 -20.99 3.30 -9.30
C ALA A 130 -21.59 3.10 -10.69
N GLY A 131 -21.82 1.85 -11.12
CA GLY A 131 -22.43 1.52 -12.41
C GLY A 131 -21.49 0.82 -13.38
N SER A 132 -21.76 0.92 -14.68
CA SER A 132 -21.13 0.08 -15.73
C SER A 132 -19.62 0.24 -15.89
N MET A 133 -19.04 1.31 -15.35
CA MET A 133 -17.60 1.57 -15.32
C MET A 133 -17.08 1.69 -13.89
N SER A 134 -17.47 0.78 -12.98
CA SER A 134 -16.93 0.76 -11.61
C SER A 134 -15.47 0.30 -11.58
N LEU A 135 -15.14 -0.65 -12.46
CA LEU A 135 -13.79 -1.17 -12.69
C LEU A 135 -13.51 -1.21 -14.19
N VAL A 136 -12.34 -0.74 -14.61
CA VAL A 136 -11.91 -0.79 -16.03
C VAL A 136 -10.74 -1.74 -16.17
N LYS A 137 -10.79 -2.62 -17.19
CA LYS A 137 -9.68 -3.50 -17.57
C LYS A 137 -8.94 -2.91 -18.75
N LEU A 138 -7.65 -2.67 -18.56
CA LEU A 138 -6.74 -2.25 -19.61
C LEU A 138 -5.80 -3.41 -19.94
N LYS A 139 -5.57 -3.68 -21.22
CA LYS A 139 -4.40 -4.45 -21.66
C LYS A 139 -3.26 -3.45 -21.91
N TYR A 140 -2.02 -3.83 -21.62
CA TYR A 140 -0.88 -3.01 -22.03
C TYR A 140 0.26 -3.82 -22.63
N VAL A 141 0.97 -3.20 -23.57
CA VAL A 141 2.17 -3.71 -24.23
C VAL A 141 3.17 -2.58 -24.30
N GLY A 142 4.33 -2.76 -23.66
CA GLY A 142 5.32 -1.69 -23.56
C GLY A 142 4.72 -0.44 -22.89
N THR A 143 4.71 0.68 -23.61
CA THR A 143 4.21 1.99 -23.17
C THR A 143 2.80 2.30 -23.70
N THR A 144 2.12 1.32 -24.30
CA THR A 144 0.78 1.51 -24.88
C THR A 144 -0.26 0.71 -24.10
N PHE A 145 -1.40 1.33 -23.76
CA PHE A 145 -2.54 0.69 -23.11
C PHE A 145 -3.79 0.73 -24.01
N TYR A 146 -4.69 -0.23 -23.82
CA TYR A 146 -5.94 -0.40 -24.57
C TYR A 146 -7.06 -0.71 -23.60
N LYS A 147 -8.23 -0.06 -23.73
CA LYS A 147 -9.41 -0.42 -22.96
C LYS A 147 -10.01 -1.70 -23.55
N VAL A 148 -9.83 -2.81 -22.85
CA VAL A 148 -10.35 -4.11 -23.30
C VAL A 148 -11.63 -4.52 -22.59
N GLY A 149 -12.04 -3.78 -21.56
CA GLY A 149 -13.13 -4.24 -20.71
C GLY A 149 -13.56 -3.27 -19.61
N GLN A 150 -14.77 -3.49 -19.07
CA GLN A 150 -15.32 -2.74 -17.94
C GLN A 150 -16.35 -3.56 -17.16
N TYR A 151 -16.46 -3.30 -15.86
CA TYR A 151 -17.36 -4.04 -14.98
C TYR A 151 -18.19 -3.13 -14.09
N THR A 152 -19.41 -3.60 -13.83
CA THR A 152 -20.26 -3.11 -12.76
C THR A 152 -19.92 -3.84 -11.47
N ILE A 153 -19.67 -3.11 -10.39
CA ILE A 153 -19.51 -3.71 -9.06
C ILE A 153 -20.84 -3.57 -8.32
N LYS A 154 -21.36 -4.67 -7.75
CA LYS A 154 -22.62 -4.68 -7.01
C LYS A 154 -22.48 -5.25 -5.61
N TYR A 155 -23.13 -4.63 -4.64
CA TYR A 155 -23.28 -5.16 -3.29
C TYR A 155 -24.76 -5.16 -2.93
N ASN A 156 -25.29 -6.31 -2.50
CA ASN A 156 -26.73 -6.50 -2.22
C ASN A 156 -27.62 -6.01 -3.37
N GLY A 157 -27.27 -6.35 -4.61
CA GLY A 157 -28.02 -5.97 -5.82
C GLY A 157 -27.82 -4.52 -6.31
N ALA A 158 -27.31 -3.62 -5.47
CA ALA A 158 -27.09 -2.22 -5.82
C ALA A 158 -25.68 -1.95 -6.37
N ASN A 159 -25.57 -1.01 -7.31
CA ASN A 159 -24.28 -0.55 -7.82
C ASN A 159 -23.47 0.09 -6.69
N LYS A 160 -22.19 -0.27 -6.57
CA LYS A 160 -21.32 0.20 -5.50
C LYS A 160 -20.01 0.76 -6.04
N SER A 161 -19.69 1.97 -5.62
CA SER A 161 -18.37 2.58 -5.84
C SER A 161 -17.33 1.99 -4.89
N MET A 162 -16.12 1.76 -5.40
CA MET A 162 -14.97 1.26 -4.63
C MET A 162 -13.80 2.23 -4.71
N SER A 163 -13.11 2.40 -3.59
CA SER A 163 -11.89 3.21 -3.41
C SER A 163 -10.59 2.40 -3.59
N GLY A 164 -10.66 1.07 -3.67
CA GLY A 164 -9.45 0.25 -3.77
C GLY A 164 -9.69 -1.08 -4.44
N VAL A 165 -8.66 -1.65 -5.07
CA VAL A 165 -8.67 -3.00 -5.66
C VAL A 165 -7.30 -3.65 -5.58
N LYS A 166 -7.27 -4.91 -5.16
CA LYS A 166 -6.12 -5.81 -5.27
C LYS A 166 -6.55 -7.22 -5.65
N ILE A 167 -5.67 -7.96 -6.30
CA ILE A 167 -5.88 -9.37 -6.65
C ILE A 167 -5.35 -10.20 -5.48
N THR A 168 -6.19 -11.07 -4.93
CA THR A 168 -5.81 -11.93 -3.80
C THR A 168 -5.36 -13.31 -4.27
N SER A 169 -5.97 -13.82 -5.34
CA SER A 169 -5.59 -15.09 -5.94
C SER A 169 -6.15 -15.20 -7.35
N LYS A 170 -5.63 -16.19 -8.09
CA LYS A 170 -6.03 -16.51 -9.44
C LYS A 170 -5.76 -17.99 -9.69
N ASP A 171 -6.66 -18.64 -10.42
CA ASP A 171 -6.48 -19.98 -10.98
C ASP A 171 -6.81 -19.95 -12.48
N ALA A 172 -6.87 -21.11 -13.14
CA ALA A 172 -7.14 -21.21 -14.58
C ALA A 172 -8.54 -20.70 -14.99
N ASN A 173 -9.49 -20.64 -14.05
CA ASN A 173 -10.90 -20.35 -14.33
C ASN A 173 -11.31 -18.97 -13.84
N LYS A 174 -10.73 -18.49 -12.74
CA LYS A 174 -11.17 -17.26 -12.06
C LYS A 174 -10.03 -16.42 -11.52
N ILE A 175 -10.35 -15.15 -11.34
CA ILE A 175 -9.55 -14.14 -10.65
C ILE A 175 -10.35 -13.60 -9.46
N ASN A 176 -9.71 -13.59 -8.29
CA ASN A 176 -10.32 -13.14 -7.05
C ASN A 176 -9.74 -11.78 -6.65
N PHE A 177 -10.64 -10.87 -6.32
CA PHE A 177 -10.32 -9.50 -5.93
C PHE A 177 -10.68 -9.25 -4.48
N MET A 178 -9.86 -8.43 -3.84
CA MET A 178 -10.20 -7.68 -2.65
C MET A 178 -10.42 -6.23 -3.06
N PHE A 179 -11.61 -5.71 -2.74
CA PHE A 179 -11.95 -4.32 -2.96
C PHE A 179 -12.05 -3.59 -1.62
N LYS A 180 -11.81 -2.27 -1.63
CA LYS A 180 -11.97 -1.41 -0.46
C LYS A 180 -12.96 -0.28 -0.74
N SER A 181 -13.85 0.01 0.20
CA SER A 181 -14.67 1.22 0.23
C SER A 181 -14.52 1.86 1.60
N GLY A 182 -13.81 2.99 1.67
CA GLY A 182 -13.41 3.58 2.95
C GLY A 182 -12.54 2.61 3.74
N LEU A 183 -13.00 2.23 4.94
CA LEU A 183 -12.34 1.26 5.83
C LEU A 183 -12.97 -0.14 5.81
N THR A 184 -13.81 -0.45 4.83
CA THR A 184 -14.42 -1.78 4.68
C THR A 184 -13.85 -2.52 3.46
N LEU A 185 -13.51 -3.79 3.65
CA LEU A 185 -13.06 -4.69 2.60
C LEU A 185 -14.19 -5.59 2.10
N TYR A 186 -14.16 -5.87 0.81
CA TYR A 186 -15.11 -6.73 0.11
C TYR A 186 -14.35 -7.72 -0.75
N LYS A 187 -14.93 -8.89 -0.95
CA LYS A 187 -14.45 -9.91 -1.89
C LYS A 187 -15.32 -9.88 -3.14
N GLY A 188 -14.72 -10.05 -4.29
CA GLY A 188 -15.41 -10.24 -5.57
C GLY A 188 -14.61 -11.15 -6.49
N THR A 189 -15.29 -11.80 -7.42
CA THR A 189 -14.67 -12.78 -8.32
C THR A 189 -15.17 -12.56 -9.74
N LEU A 190 -14.31 -12.83 -10.71
CA LEU A 190 -14.65 -12.89 -12.13
C LEU A 190 -14.11 -14.17 -12.77
N PRO A 191 -14.72 -14.66 -13.85
CA PRO A 191 -14.04 -15.56 -14.76
C PRO A 191 -12.73 -14.92 -15.25
N LEU A 192 -11.66 -15.70 -15.33
CA LEU A 192 -10.30 -15.21 -15.54
C LEU A 192 -10.17 -14.30 -16.77
N THR A 193 -10.76 -14.74 -17.88
CA THR A 193 -10.64 -14.09 -19.18
C THR A 193 -11.79 -13.15 -19.50
N ALA A 194 -12.80 -13.04 -18.62
CA ALA A 194 -13.90 -12.11 -18.80
C ALA A 194 -13.36 -10.70 -19.03
N ASN A 195 -13.90 -10.00 -20.01
CA ASN A 195 -13.53 -8.61 -20.29
C ASN A 195 -14.53 -7.63 -19.69
N SER A 196 -15.81 -8.01 -19.61
CA SER A 196 -16.84 -7.17 -19.02
C SER A 196 -17.86 -8.01 -18.25
N GLY A 197 -18.66 -7.36 -17.42
CA GLY A 197 -19.73 -8.03 -16.68
C GLY A 197 -20.06 -7.37 -15.35
N THR A 198 -20.69 -8.14 -14.46
CA THR A 198 -21.02 -7.72 -13.10
C THR A 198 -20.19 -8.51 -12.09
N ILE A 199 -19.62 -7.81 -11.12
CA ILE A 199 -18.89 -8.37 -9.98
C ILE A 199 -19.81 -8.28 -8.75
N PRO A 200 -20.44 -9.37 -8.32
CA PRO A 200 -21.12 -9.39 -7.04
C PRO A 200 -20.09 -9.35 -5.91
N LEU A 201 -20.39 -8.57 -4.88
CA LEU A 201 -19.54 -8.41 -3.71
C LEU A 201 -20.11 -9.14 -2.50
N THR A 202 -19.21 -9.68 -1.70
CA THR A 202 -19.46 -10.10 -0.32
C THR A 202 -18.63 -9.22 0.61
N LYS A 203 -19.24 -8.67 1.66
CA LYS A 203 -18.49 -7.94 2.70
C LYS A 203 -17.53 -8.93 3.39
N SER A 204 -16.26 -8.55 3.53
CA SER A 204 -15.24 -9.39 4.15
C SER A 204 -15.00 -8.99 5.61
N LEU A 205 -14.49 -7.78 5.83
CA LEU A 205 -14.12 -7.29 7.17
C LEU A 205 -14.02 -5.76 7.17
N SER A 206 -13.92 -5.17 8.36
CA SER A 206 -13.69 -3.74 8.58
C SER A 206 -12.33 -3.50 9.22
N LEU A 207 -11.74 -2.33 8.97
CA LEU A 207 -10.45 -1.91 9.48
C LEU A 207 -10.63 -0.92 10.64
N ASN A 208 -10.07 -1.26 11.80
CA ASN A 208 -9.97 -0.32 12.91
C ASN A 208 -8.74 0.56 12.72
N VAL A 209 -8.95 1.88 12.69
CA VAL A 209 -7.88 2.89 12.67
C VAL A 209 -7.76 3.62 14.01
N LYS A 210 -8.80 3.66 14.84
CA LYS A 210 -8.85 4.44 16.09
C LYS A 210 -7.80 3.99 17.09
N ASP A 211 -7.60 2.68 17.20
CA ASP A 211 -6.66 2.07 18.14
C ASP A 211 -5.28 1.80 17.51
N ALA A 212 -5.04 2.28 16.29
CA ALA A 212 -3.81 2.00 15.58
C ALA A 212 -2.62 2.70 16.27
N LYS A 213 -1.52 1.95 16.43
CA LYS A 213 -0.28 2.46 16.98
C LYS A 213 0.67 2.84 15.84
N VAL A 214 1.21 4.05 15.91
CA VAL A 214 2.29 4.53 15.04
C VAL A 214 3.46 4.88 15.93
N ASN A 215 4.59 4.21 15.73
CA ASN A 215 5.74 4.27 16.64
C ASN A 215 5.36 4.01 18.11
N GLY A 216 4.54 2.98 18.36
CA GLY A 216 4.10 2.58 19.71
C GLY A 216 2.96 3.41 20.32
N SER A 217 2.59 4.56 19.74
CA SER A 217 1.57 5.47 20.29
C SER A 217 0.36 5.63 19.37
N THR A 218 -0.81 5.91 19.95
CA THR A 218 -2.00 6.27 19.17
C THR A 218 -1.90 7.70 18.62
N ILE A 219 -2.57 7.96 17.50
CA ILE A 219 -2.70 9.30 16.94
C ILE A 219 -4.11 9.81 17.30
N SER A 220 -4.19 10.85 18.13
CA SER A 220 -5.46 11.34 18.70
C SER A 220 -6.49 11.76 17.65
N ASN A 221 -6.05 12.33 16.52
CA ASN A 221 -6.91 12.79 15.44
C ASN A 221 -6.92 11.85 14.22
N ILE A 222 -6.60 10.56 14.38
CA ILE A 222 -6.48 9.64 13.23
C ILE A 222 -7.77 9.49 12.42
N THR A 223 -8.92 9.75 13.02
CA THR A 223 -10.22 9.74 12.33
C THR A 223 -10.41 10.90 11.35
N SER A 224 -9.58 11.94 11.42
CA SER A 224 -9.54 13.03 10.44
C SER A 224 -8.67 12.73 9.24
N TYR A 225 -7.95 11.61 9.24
CA TYR A 225 -7.11 11.21 8.12
C TYR A 225 -7.96 10.57 7.02
N VAL A 226 -7.61 10.84 5.76
CA VAL A 226 -8.27 10.28 4.57
C VAL A 226 -7.53 9.02 4.13
N SER A 227 -8.27 7.96 3.80
CA SER A 227 -7.72 6.72 3.26
C SER A 227 -7.83 6.69 1.74
N GLN A 228 -6.71 6.40 1.07
CA GLN A 228 -6.64 6.30 -0.39
C GLN A 228 -6.65 4.84 -0.88
N GLY A 229 -5.95 4.50 -1.97
CA GLY A 229 -5.73 3.12 -2.40
C GLY A 229 -5.06 2.27 -1.33
N PHE A 230 -4.75 1.00 -1.59
CA PHE A 230 -4.07 0.15 -0.60
C PHE A 230 -3.16 -0.88 -1.25
N GLY A 231 -2.12 -1.31 -0.56
CA GLY A 231 -1.24 -2.40 -0.99
C GLY A 231 -1.72 -3.75 -0.47
N TYR A 232 -1.41 -4.83 -1.19
CA TYR A 232 -1.63 -6.22 -0.74
C TYR A 232 -0.43 -7.09 -1.10
N SER A 233 0.04 -7.89 -0.15
CA SER A 233 1.05 -8.92 -0.37
C SER A 233 1.01 -9.93 0.77
N LYS A 234 1.14 -11.23 0.46
CA LYS A 234 1.28 -12.32 1.47
C LYS A 234 0.27 -12.21 2.62
N ASP A 235 -1.02 -12.19 2.30
CA ASP A 235 -2.11 -12.11 3.29
C ASP A 235 -2.05 -10.88 4.22
N THR A 236 -1.40 -9.82 3.76
CA THR A 236 -1.19 -8.56 4.47
C THR A 236 -1.60 -7.38 3.59
N ILE A 237 -2.32 -6.41 4.15
CA ILE A 237 -2.60 -5.13 3.48
C ILE A 237 -1.88 -3.97 4.15
N TYR A 238 -1.61 -2.95 3.34
CA TYR A 238 -0.96 -1.70 3.70
C TYR A 238 -1.90 -0.57 3.33
N VAL A 239 -2.40 0.15 4.33
CA VAL A 239 -3.44 1.16 4.15
C VAL A 239 -2.86 2.53 4.47
N PRO A 240 -2.63 3.39 3.47
CA PRO A 240 -2.23 4.76 3.70
C PRO A 240 -3.39 5.58 4.26
N LEU A 241 -3.04 6.46 5.18
CA LEU A 241 -3.91 7.47 5.76
C LEU A 241 -3.15 8.80 5.76
N THR A 242 -3.79 9.87 5.28
CA THR A 242 -3.18 11.19 5.19
C THR A 242 -3.99 12.25 5.92
N TYR A 243 -3.30 13.13 6.66
CA TYR A 243 -3.83 14.39 7.12
C TYR A 243 -2.78 15.49 6.92
N LYS A 244 -3.06 16.44 6.02
CA LYS A 244 -2.12 17.50 5.63
C LYS A 244 -0.77 16.93 5.17
N ASN A 245 0.33 17.41 5.74
CA ASN A 245 1.69 16.95 5.47
C ASN A 245 2.11 15.67 6.23
N VAL A 246 1.16 14.97 6.86
CA VAL A 246 1.41 13.72 7.59
C VAL A 246 0.71 12.57 6.90
N SER A 247 1.50 11.59 6.46
CA SER A 247 1.02 10.31 5.95
C SER A 247 1.48 9.18 6.87
N VAL A 248 0.59 8.25 7.19
CA VAL A 248 0.92 7.00 7.88
C VAL A 248 0.47 5.81 7.05
N VAL A 249 1.13 4.67 7.21
CA VAL A 249 0.66 3.40 6.64
C VAL A 249 0.39 2.43 7.77
N LEU A 250 -0.87 1.99 7.85
CA LEU A 250 -1.30 0.96 8.78
C LEU A 250 -1.24 -0.40 8.12
N VAL A 251 -0.72 -1.40 8.84
CA VAL A 251 -0.57 -2.77 8.33
C VAL A 251 -1.58 -3.68 8.99
N TYR A 252 -2.24 -4.52 8.20
CA TYR A 252 -3.16 -5.54 8.71
C TYR A 252 -2.78 -6.90 8.15
N ARG A 253 -2.52 -7.87 9.03
CA ARG A 253 -2.02 -9.22 8.69
C ARG A 253 -3.10 -10.29 8.86
N ASN A 254 -2.82 -11.49 8.37
CA ASN A 254 -3.62 -12.71 8.56
C ASN A 254 -5.08 -12.56 8.07
N LEU A 255 -5.27 -11.86 6.94
CA LEU A 255 -6.59 -11.53 6.42
C LEU A 255 -7.41 -12.77 6.04
N SER A 256 -6.76 -13.85 5.63
CA SER A 256 -7.40 -15.11 5.27
C SER A 256 -8.18 -15.75 6.42
N LYS A 257 -7.75 -15.53 7.66
CA LYS A 257 -8.36 -16.06 8.89
C LYS A 257 -9.19 -15.02 9.65
N ALA A 258 -9.11 -13.76 9.24
CA ALA A 258 -9.77 -12.66 9.90
C ALA A 258 -11.27 -12.58 9.59
N SER A 259 -12.05 -12.06 10.56
CA SER A 259 -13.46 -11.71 10.40
C SER A 259 -13.79 -10.48 11.25
N GLY A 260 -14.97 -9.89 11.02
CA GLY A 260 -15.44 -8.73 11.78
C GLY A 260 -14.58 -7.48 11.57
N THR A 261 -14.20 -6.82 12.66
CA THR A 261 -13.32 -5.64 12.65
C THR A 261 -11.93 -6.01 13.14
N ILE A 262 -10.91 -5.81 12.31
CA ILE A 262 -9.52 -6.13 12.66
C ILE A 262 -8.72 -4.89 13.04
N LYS A 263 -7.68 -5.10 13.87
CA LYS A 263 -6.76 -4.06 14.32
C LYS A 263 -5.50 -4.04 13.46
N ALA A 264 -4.91 -2.86 13.32
CA ALA A 264 -3.60 -2.71 12.70
C ALA A 264 -2.54 -3.41 13.57
N ASP A 265 -1.48 -3.89 12.92
CA ASP A 265 -0.28 -4.41 13.57
C ASP A 265 0.35 -3.31 14.44
N GLY A 266 0.34 -3.50 15.75
CA GLY A 266 0.91 -2.55 16.69
C GLY A 266 2.45 -2.51 16.67
N ASN A 267 3.09 -3.48 16.02
CA ASN A 267 4.53 -3.65 15.96
C ASN A 267 5.12 -3.29 14.59
N LEU A 268 4.30 -2.83 13.64
CA LEU A 268 4.77 -2.36 12.34
C LEU A 268 3.98 -1.12 11.91
N SER A 269 4.70 0.00 11.77
CA SER A 269 4.09 1.26 11.33
C SER A 269 5.03 2.08 10.47
N PHE A 270 4.43 2.95 9.66
CA PHE A 270 5.14 3.88 8.79
C PHE A 270 4.58 5.27 9.00
N ARG A 271 5.45 6.29 8.97
CA ARG A 271 5.01 7.69 9.05
C ARG A 271 5.98 8.61 8.34
N ILE A 272 5.47 9.43 7.44
CA ILE A 272 6.18 10.60 6.94
C ILE A 272 5.48 11.85 7.45
N THR A 273 6.27 12.77 8.03
CA THR A 273 5.85 14.15 8.27
C THR A 273 6.77 15.04 7.45
N SER A 274 6.22 15.69 6.43
CA SER A 274 7.03 16.40 5.44
C SER A 274 7.16 17.89 5.78
N ALA A 275 8.39 18.35 6.03
CA ALA A 275 8.69 19.78 6.12
C ALA A 275 8.80 20.43 4.73
N ALA A 276 9.31 19.70 3.74
CA ALA A 276 9.46 20.20 2.36
C ALA A 276 8.11 20.41 1.65
N TYR A 277 7.05 19.73 2.11
CA TYR A 277 5.70 19.81 1.55
C TYR A 277 4.72 20.04 2.69
N ALA A 278 4.78 21.25 3.27
CA ALA A 278 4.09 21.59 4.52
C ALA A 278 2.56 21.64 4.39
N ASP A 279 2.01 21.80 3.18
CA ASP A 279 0.57 21.80 2.95
C ASP A 279 -0.01 20.38 2.83
N LEU A 280 0.61 19.54 1.98
CA LEU A 280 0.12 18.19 1.71
C LEU A 280 1.29 17.24 1.42
N PHE A 281 1.25 16.08 2.07
CA PHE A 281 2.04 14.92 1.72
C PHE A 281 1.12 13.72 1.81
N GLU A 282 0.45 13.43 0.70
CA GLU A 282 -0.56 12.38 0.62
C GLU A 282 -0.01 11.17 -0.09
N ILE A 283 -0.04 10.01 0.57
CA ILE A 283 0.21 8.73 -0.08
C ILE A 283 -1.09 8.26 -0.75
N GLU A 284 -1.09 8.23 -2.08
CA GLU A 284 -2.29 7.94 -2.89
C GLU A 284 -2.49 6.44 -3.12
N GLY A 285 -1.41 5.67 -3.18
CA GLY A 285 -1.49 4.22 -3.34
C GLY A 285 -0.17 3.53 -3.04
N ILE A 286 -0.25 2.22 -2.79
CA ILE A 286 0.87 1.38 -2.34
C ILE A 286 1.00 0.13 -3.20
N GLY A 287 2.23 -0.24 -3.53
CA GLY A 287 2.59 -1.51 -4.16
C GLY A 287 3.76 -2.17 -3.45
N ILE A 288 3.75 -3.50 -3.36
CA ILE A 288 4.87 -4.27 -2.82
C ILE A 288 5.61 -4.94 -3.97
N ALA A 289 6.90 -4.65 -4.10
CA ALA A 289 7.74 -5.21 -5.16
C ALA A 289 9.20 -5.23 -4.74
N ASN A 290 9.90 -6.33 -5.07
CA ASN A 290 11.32 -6.52 -4.77
C ASN A 290 11.65 -6.27 -3.29
N GLY A 291 10.79 -6.79 -2.40
CA GLY A 291 10.87 -6.57 -0.95
C GLY A 291 10.46 -5.18 -0.47
N LYS A 292 10.36 -4.16 -1.34
CA LYS A 292 10.09 -2.78 -0.92
C LYS A 292 8.61 -2.44 -0.90
N LEU A 293 8.23 -1.51 0.00
CA LEU A 293 6.95 -0.82 -0.03
C LEU A 293 7.10 0.45 -0.87
N TRP A 294 6.59 0.37 -2.09
CA TRP A 294 6.54 1.48 -3.04
C TRP A 294 5.23 2.25 -2.89
N PHE A 295 5.28 3.54 -3.18
CA PHE A 295 4.09 4.39 -3.15
C PHE A 295 4.21 5.57 -4.11
N SER A 296 3.06 6.10 -4.53
CA SER A 296 2.98 7.42 -5.16
C SER A 296 2.47 8.45 -4.17
N THR A 297 2.75 9.72 -4.47
CA THR A 297 2.26 10.83 -3.66
C THR A 297 1.64 11.95 -4.47
N ASN A 298 0.68 12.62 -3.83
CA ASN A 298 0.32 14.00 -4.11
C ASN A 298 1.00 14.90 -3.07
N ARG A 299 1.75 15.91 -3.53
CA ARG A 299 2.58 16.74 -2.65
C ARG A 299 2.44 18.21 -2.97
N ARG A 300 2.31 19.02 -1.92
CA ARG A 300 2.12 20.48 -2.06
C ARG A 300 2.92 21.25 -1.04
N THR A 301 3.58 22.30 -1.51
CA THR A 301 4.23 23.29 -0.63
C THR A 301 3.23 24.29 -0.06
N LYS A 302 2.17 24.58 -0.81
CA LYS A 302 1.06 25.50 -0.48
C LYS A 302 -0.24 25.07 -1.18
N PRO A 303 -1.42 25.55 -0.75
CA PRO A 303 -2.67 25.27 -1.43
C PRO A 303 -2.60 25.58 -2.93
N GLY A 304 -3.10 24.66 -3.76
CA GLY A 304 -3.14 24.82 -5.23
C GLY A 304 -1.85 24.44 -5.98
N ASP A 305 -0.76 24.14 -5.27
CA ASP A 305 0.44 23.56 -5.87
C ASP A 305 0.15 22.14 -6.40
N THR A 306 0.75 21.78 -7.54
CA THR A 306 0.51 20.48 -8.21
C THR A 306 1.77 19.90 -8.86
N ALA A 307 2.93 20.51 -8.62
CA ALA A 307 4.13 20.22 -9.39
C ALA A 307 5.05 19.17 -8.74
N HIS A 308 4.61 18.52 -7.66
CA HIS A 308 5.49 17.73 -6.82
C HIS A 308 5.09 16.27 -6.65
N ASP A 309 4.09 15.78 -7.36
CA ASP A 309 3.73 14.36 -7.31
C ASP A 309 4.92 13.47 -7.68
N GLY A 310 5.00 12.29 -7.07
CA GLY A 310 6.18 11.45 -7.22
C GLY A 310 5.95 9.97 -6.94
N VAL A 311 7.01 9.19 -7.23
CA VAL A 311 7.13 7.77 -6.94
C VAL A 311 8.27 7.57 -5.95
N HIS A 312 8.02 6.76 -4.94
CA HIS A 312 8.89 6.60 -3.77
C HIS A 312 8.89 5.15 -3.27
N TYR A 313 9.81 4.86 -2.35
CA TYR A 313 9.74 3.69 -1.49
C TYR A 313 10.24 4.01 -0.08
N PHE A 314 9.72 3.32 0.93
CA PHE A 314 10.22 3.46 2.31
C PHE A 314 11.59 2.82 2.47
N ASN A 315 12.51 3.52 3.13
CA ASN A 315 13.86 3.02 3.38
C ASN A 315 13.84 1.96 4.48
N GLY A 316 14.71 0.95 4.37
CA GLY A 316 14.92 -0.08 5.39
C GLY A 316 13.83 -1.17 5.49
N TYR A 317 12.64 -0.95 4.92
CA TYR A 317 11.56 -1.94 4.97
C TYR A 317 11.76 -3.07 3.96
N ASN A 318 11.56 -4.32 4.41
CA ASN A 318 11.52 -5.51 3.57
C ASN A 318 10.27 -6.35 3.85
N ALA A 319 9.48 -6.64 2.81
CA ALA A 319 8.27 -7.47 2.83
C ALA A 319 8.54 -8.97 2.61
N SER A 320 9.78 -9.41 2.83
CA SER A 320 10.21 -10.81 2.83
C SER A 320 9.45 -11.64 3.88
#